data_AF-A0A5E4CG46-F1
#
_entry.id   AF-A0A5E4CG46-F1
#
_cell.length_a   1.000
_cell.length_b   1.000
_cell.length_c   1.000
_cell.angle_alpha   90.00
_cell.angle_beta   90.00
_cell.angle_gamma   90.00
#
_symmetry.space_group_name_H-M   'P 1'
#
loop_
_entity.id
_entity.type
_entity.pdbx_description
1 polymer ?
#
loop_
_entity_poly.entity_id
_entity_poly.type
_entity_poly.pdbx_seq_one_letter_code
_entity_poly.pdbx_strand_id
1 'polypeptide(L)' 'VIQINFEEFDLEIGYDTLTIGDGGEVGDPRTVLQVLTGSFVPDLIVSMSSQMWLHLQTDESVGSVGFKVNYK' A
#
# COMPACT_ATOMS: atom_id res chain seq x y z
N VAL A 1 14.71 8.45 -3.41
CA VAL A 1 13.54 7.65 -3.84
C VAL A 1 13.54 6.36 -3.08
N ILE A 2 12.35 5.84 -2.81
CA ILE A 2 12.09 4.57 -2.14
C ILE A 2 11.36 3.70 -3.17
N GLN A 3 11.79 2.46 -3.31
CA GLN A 3 11.17 1.48 -4.19
C GLN A 3 10.59 0.36 -3.35
N ILE A 4 9.32 0.00 -3.56
CA ILE A 4 8.65 -1.09 -2.84
C ILE A 4 8.20 -2.16 -3.82
N ASN A 5 8.55 -3.41 -3.52
CA ASN A 5 8.05 -4.59 -4.21
C ASN A 5 7.33 -5.51 -3.21
N PHE A 6 6.16 -6.01 -3.62
CA PHE A 6 5.38 -6.96 -2.82
C PHE A 6 5.89 -8.39 -3.06
N GLU A 7 6.17 -9.11 -1.98
CA GLU A 7 6.35 -10.58 -2.02
C GLU A 7 5.00 -11.27 -1.90
N GLU A 8 4.12 -10.73 -1.06
CA GLU A 8 2.79 -11.26 -0.76
C GLU A 8 1.81 -10.09 -0.63
N PHE A 9 0.57 -10.28 -1.11
CA PHE A 9 -0.51 -9.31 -0.98
C PHE A 9 -1.87 -10.02 -1.04
N ASP A 10 -2.62 -9.94 0.05
CA ASP A 10 -3.97 -10.51 0.19
C ASP A 10 -4.77 -9.74 1.25
N LEU A 11 -5.75 -8.97 0.77
CA LEU A 11 -6.70 -8.18 1.55
C LEU A 11 -8.14 -8.52 1.15
N GLU A 12 -9.11 -8.21 2.00
CA GLU A 12 -10.52 -8.33 1.62
C GLU A 12 -10.87 -7.40 0.46
N ILE A 13 -11.31 -7.97 -0.66
CA ILE A 13 -11.56 -7.23 -1.89
C ILE A 13 -12.72 -6.24 -1.74
N GLY A 14 -12.41 -4.95 -1.86
CA GLY A 14 -13.38 -3.85 -1.81
C GLY A 14 -13.74 -3.35 -0.41
N TYR A 15 -13.20 -3.97 0.64
CA TYR A 15 -13.47 -3.60 2.04
C TYR A 15 -12.19 -3.14 2.75
N ASP A 16 -11.12 -3.93 2.64
CA ASP A 16 -9.80 -3.57 3.13
C ASP A 16 -9.00 -2.85 2.04
N THR A 17 -8.26 -1.82 2.43
CA THR A 17 -7.43 -1.06 1.49
C THR A 17 -6.04 -0.75 2.05
N LEU A 18 -5.03 -0.93 1.21
CA LEU A 18 -3.69 -0.39 1.44
C LEU A 18 -3.48 0.81 0.52
N THR A 19 -3.42 2.00 1.11
CA THR A 19 -3.08 3.24 0.38
C THR A 19 -1.60 3.54 0.54
N ILE A 20 -0.94 3.87 -0.55
CA ILE A 20 0.49 4.17 -0.61
C ILE A 20 0.66 5.58 -1.15
N GLY A 21 1.42 6.42 -0.47
CA GLY A 21 1.70 7.78 -0.93
C GLY A 21 3.15 8.20 -0.76
N ASP A 22 3.51 9.21 -1.54
CA ASP A 22 4.81 9.83 -1.54
C ASP A 22 4.91 10.95 -0.49
N GLY A 23 6.13 11.28 -0.07
CA GLY A 23 6.40 12.37 0.85
C GLY A 23 6.18 12.00 2.32
N GLY A 24 6.31 13.01 3.18
CA GLY A 24 6.23 12.86 4.63
C GLY A 24 4.84 13.07 5.24
N GLU A 25 3.87 13.55 4.44
CA GLU A 25 2.51 13.83 4.90
C GLU A 25 1.58 12.65 4.60
N VAL A 26 1.23 11.89 5.63
CA VAL A 26 0.34 10.74 5.53
C VAL A 26 -1.08 11.21 5.23
N GLY A 27 -1.69 10.64 4.19
CA GLY A 27 -3.09 10.91 3.85
C GLY A 27 -3.33 12.16 3.00
N ASP A 28 -2.30 12.87 2.51
CA ASP A 28 -2.51 13.89 1.47
C ASP A 28 -2.96 13.20 0.17
N PRO A 29 -4.19 13.42 -0.31
CA PRO A 29 -4.69 12.79 -1.54
C PRO A 29 -3.88 13.16 -2.78
N ARG A 30 -3.12 14.27 -2.75
CA ARG A 30 -2.28 14.70 -3.89
C ARG A 30 -1.01 13.87 -4.05
N THR A 31 -0.59 13.16 -3.00
CA THR A 31 0.64 12.37 -3.00
C THR A 31 0.37 10.86 -3.07
N VAL A 32 -0.90 10.44 -3.18
CA VAL A 32 -1.26 9.03 -3.34
C VAL A 32 -0.72 8.48 -4.65
N LEU A 33 0.04 7.39 -4.54
CA LEU A 33 0.61 6.64 -5.66
C LEU A 33 -0.31 5.50 -6.09
N GLN A 34 -0.83 4.74 -5.12
CA GLN A 34 -1.66 3.55 -5.34
C GLN A 34 -2.68 3.37 -4.21
N VAL A 35 -3.83 2.80 -4.56
CA VAL A 35 -4.83 2.28 -3.61
C VAL A 35 -5.08 0.83 -4.00
N LEU A 36 -4.78 -0.10 -3.09
CA LEU A 36 -4.75 -1.53 -3.36
C LEU A 36 -5.77 -2.27 -2.50
N THR A 37 -6.36 -3.33 -3.06
CA THR A 37 -7.32 -4.22 -2.39
C THR A 37 -7.32 -5.59 -3.08
N GLY A 38 -7.93 -6.60 -2.45
CA GLY A 38 -7.95 -7.97 -2.97
C GLY A 38 -6.60 -8.67 -2.85
N SER A 39 -6.39 -9.67 -3.71
CA SER A 39 -5.26 -10.61 -3.63
C SER A 39 -4.29 -10.53 -4.81
N PHE A 40 -4.37 -9.46 -5.61
CA PHE A 40 -3.45 -9.26 -6.72
C PHE A 40 -2.15 -8.62 -6.23
N VAL A 41 -1.02 -9.30 -6.44
CA VAL A 41 0.32 -8.79 -6.12
C VAL A 41 0.64 -7.61 -7.06
N PRO A 42 0.81 -6.37 -6.54
CA PRO A 42 1.09 -5.20 -7.36
C PRO A 42 2.49 -5.22 -7.98
N ASP A 43 2.64 -4.50 -9.09
CA ASP A 43 3.95 -4.18 -9.68
C ASP A 43 4.78 -3.25 -8.77
N LEU A 44 6.06 -3.08 -9.11
CA LEU A 44 7.00 -2.18 -8.42
C LEU A 44 6.44 -0.76 -8.28
N ILE A 45 6.41 -0.24 -7.06
CA ILE A 45 6.00 1.14 -6.77
C ILE A 45 7.24 1.96 -6.42
N VAL A 46 7.38 3.13 -7.03
CA VAL A 46 8.54 4.02 -6.86
C VAL A 46 8.07 5.39 -6.37
N SER A 47 8.64 5.87 -5.28
CA SER A 47 8.39 7.21 -4.74
C SER A 47 9.05 8.29 -5.60
N MET A 48 8.51 9.52 -5.57
CA MET A 48 9.15 10.69 -6.21
C MET A 48 10.04 11.45 -5.22
N SER A 49 9.86 11.24 -3.90
CA SER A 49 10.64 11.86 -2.84
C SER A 49 11.51 10.85 -2.06
N SER A 50 12.20 11.28 -1.00
CA SER A 50 12.91 10.38 -0.09
C SER A 50 12.06 9.87 1.07
N GLN A 51 10.74 10.10 1.03
CA GLN A 51 9.79 9.66 2.04
C GLN A 51 8.60 8.97 1.36
N MET A 52 8.00 8.01 2.04
CA MET A 52 6.86 7.26 1.55
C MET A 52 6.08 6.76 2.76
N TRP A 53 4.77 6.63 2.62
CA TRP A 53 3.89 6.13 3.66
C TRP A 53 2.96 5.07 3.12
N LEU A 54 2.61 4.14 4.02
CA LEU A 54 1.64 3.08 3.79
C LEU A 54 0.56 3.22 4.86
N HIS A 55 -0.70 3.25 4.44
CA HIS A 55 -1.86 3.32 5.32
C HIS A 55 -2.79 2.15 5.01
N LEU A 56 -2.86 1.20 5.94
CA LEU A 56 -3.79 0.08 5.89
C LEU A 56 -5.06 0.46 6.65
N GLN A 57 -6.21 0.36 5.99
CA GLN A 57 -7.52 0.51 6.60
C GLN A 57 -8.30 -0.79 6.41
N THR A 58 -8.78 -1.35 7.53
CA THR A 58 -9.59 -2.58 7.55
C THR A 58 -10.89 -2.36 8.29
N ASP A 59 -11.84 -3.28 8.14
CA ASP A 59 -13.04 -3.34 8.97
C ASP A 59 -12.99 -4.49 9.99
N GLU A 60 -14.11 -4.78 10.66
CA GLU A 60 -14.22 -5.84 11.66
C GLU A 60 -14.58 -7.21 11.07
N SER A 61 -14.61 -7.34 9.74
CA SER A 61 -15.09 -8.52 9.02
C SER A 61 -13.96 -9.43 8.51
N VAL A 62 -13.89 -9.78 7.22
CA VAL A 62 -13.08 -10.91 6.72
C VAL A 62 -11.58 -10.62 6.77
N GLY A 63 -10.89 -11.17 7.76
CA GLY A 63 -9.43 -11.11 7.84
C GLY A 63 -8.72 -11.96 6.79
N SER A 64 -7.72 -11.37 6.10
CA SER A 64 -6.84 -12.03 5.13
C SER A 64 -5.38 -12.07 5.63
N VAL A 65 -4.46 -12.70 4.89
CA VAL A 65 -3.06 -12.86 5.37
C VAL A 65 -2.25 -11.55 5.40
N GLY A 66 -2.71 -10.52 4.70
CA GLY A 66 -2.08 -9.20 4.68
C GLY A 66 -1.05 -9.06 3.56
N PHE A 67 0.05 -8.35 3.83
CA PHE A 67 1.06 -8.08 2.81
C PHE A 67 2.47 -8.12 3.37
N LYS A 68 3.42 -8.45 2.49
CA LYS A 68 4.85 -8.43 2.78
C LYS A 68 5.58 -7.65 1.69
N VAL A 69 6.37 -6.67 2.11
CA VAL A 69 7.08 -5.77 1.22
C VAL A 69 8.57 -5.76 1.48
N ASN A 70 9.34 -5.63 0.40
CA ASN A 70 10.74 -5.23 0.46
C ASN A 70 10.87 -3.80 -0.04
N TYR A 71 11.67 -2.99 0.65
CA TYR A 71 11.97 -1.62 0.25
C TYR A 71 13.46 -1.41 -0.02
N LYS A 72 13.76 -0.51 -0.96
CA LYS A 72 15.11 -0.05 -1.30
C LYS A 72 15.15 1.46 -1.38
#